data_AF-F2QYX8-F1
#
_entry.id   AF-F2QYX8-F1
#
_cell.length_a   1.000
_cell.length_b   1.000
_cell.length_c   1.000
_cell.angle_alpha   90.00
_cell.angle_beta   90.00
_cell.angle_gamma   90.00
#
_symmetry.space_group_name_H-M   'P 1'
#
loop_
_entity.id
_entity.type
_entity.pdbx_description
1 polymer ?
#
loop_
_entity_poly.entity_id
_entity_poly.type
_entity_poly.pdbx_seq_one_letter_code
_entity_poly.pdbx_strand_id
1 'polypeptide(L)'
;MTNPTAFAQTTRYLRHSRGFVNNYNLDIPASQVRTKIRQEFERQRFVKDLPLKNVLYMKAQMEFQELVNFWKQQCHVMQYFESIDHQNKIKGDSFVQKFLKGAQ
;
A
#
# COMPACT_ATOMS: atom_id res chain seq x y z
N MET A 1 14.86 -5.86 -10.15
CA MET A 1 14.53 -6.24 -8.76
C MET A 1 15.75 -6.88 -8.06
N THR A 2 16.95 -6.32 -8.23
CA THR A 2 18.22 -6.95 -7.79
C THR A 2 18.77 -6.34 -6.50
N ASN A 3 18.00 -5.51 -5.78
CA ASN A 3 18.48 -4.90 -4.54
C ASN A 3 18.09 -5.77 -3.33
N PRO A 4 19.06 -6.37 -2.62
CA PRO A 4 18.78 -7.28 -1.50
C PRO A 4 18.02 -6.60 -0.35
N THR A 5 18.18 -5.28 -0.16
CA THR A 5 17.52 -4.55 0.93
C THR A 5 16.02 -4.43 0.74
N ALA A 6 15.57 -4.20 -0.50
CA ALA A 6 14.14 -4.13 -0.83
C ALA A 6 13.45 -5.47 -0.58
N PHE A 7 14.09 -6.58 -0.96
CA PHE A 7 13.56 -7.92 -0.73
C PHE A 7 13.47 -8.26 0.75
N ALA A 8 14.48 -7.89 1.54
CA ALA A 8 14.48 -8.07 2.98
C ALA A 8 13.31 -7.31 3.63
N GLN A 9 13.07 -6.05 3.21
CA GLN A 9 11.95 -5.26 3.70
C GLN A 9 10.60 -5.90 3.36
N THR A 10 10.38 -6.30 2.10
CA THR A 10 9.14 -6.97 1.69
C THR A 10 8.91 -8.27 2.47
N THR A 11 9.95 -9.07 2.67
CA THR A 11 9.88 -10.31 3.46
C THR A 11 9.46 -10.03 4.91
N ARG A 12 10.01 -8.97 5.53
CA ARG A 12 9.65 -8.56 6.90
C ARG A 12 8.16 -8.24 7.03
N TYR A 13 7.61 -7.47 6.08
CA TYR A 13 6.18 -7.16 5.99
C TYR A 13 5.31 -8.42 5.83
N LEU A 14 5.69 -9.32 4.93
CA LEU A 14 4.93 -10.54 4.68
C LEU A 14 4.87 -11.46 5.91
N ARG A 15 5.93 -11.51 6.72
CA ARG A 15 5.94 -12.26 7.99
C ARG A 15 4.96 -11.69 9.02
N HIS A 16 4.86 -10.37 9.13
CA HIS A 16 3.98 -9.69 10.09
C HIS A 16 2.53 -9.54 9.61
N SER A 17 2.23 -9.88 8.35
CA SER A 17 0.91 -9.73 7.74
C SER A 17 -0.26 -10.26 8.59
N ARG A 18 -0.12 -11.43 9.22
CA ARG A 18 -1.14 -11.99 10.12
C ARG A 18 -1.27 -11.20 11.43
N GLY A 19 -0.14 -10.73 11.98
CA GLY A 19 -0.13 -9.88 13.17
C GLY A 19 -0.89 -8.57 12.94
N PHE A 20 -0.74 -7.97 11.75
CA PHE A 20 -1.51 -6.77 11.40
C PHE A 20 -3.02 -7.02 11.39
N VAL A 21 -3.49 -8.12 10.79
CA VAL A 21 -4.92 -8.46 10.78
C VAL A 21 -5.46 -8.59 12.20
N ASN A 22 -4.73 -9.28 13.07
CA ASN A 22 -5.16 -9.52 14.45
C ASN A 22 -5.10 -8.26 15.31
N ASN A 23 -4.02 -7.47 15.22
CA ASN A 23 -3.86 -6.26 16.03
C ASN A 23 -4.91 -5.21 15.70
N TYR A 24 -5.23 -5.07 14.41
CA TYR A 24 -6.18 -4.06 13.91
C TYR A 24 -7.62 -4.58 13.75
N ASN A 25 -7.89 -5.83 14.14
CA ASN A 25 -9.20 -6.49 13.96
C ASN A 25 -9.80 -6.24 12.57
N LEU A 26 -9.00 -6.46 11.52
CA LEU A 26 -9.44 -6.18 10.15
C LEU A 26 -10.41 -7.27 9.67
N ASP A 27 -11.52 -6.86 9.05
CA ASP A 27 -12.48 -7.76 8.38
C ASP A 27 -11.96 -8.38 7.06
N ILE A 28 -10.64 -8.33 6.84
CA ILE A 28 -9.96 -8.68 5.61
C ILE A 28 -9.01 -9.85 5.86
N PRO A 29 -9.00 -10.90 5.01
CA PRO A 29 -8.10 -12.02 5.19
C PRO A 29 -6.62 -11.61 4.97
N ALA A 30 -5.70 -12.25 5.70
CA ALA A 30 -4.27 -12.00 5.58
C ALA A 30 -3.70 -12.19 4.15
N SER A 31 -4.37 -12.97 3.30
CA SER A 31 -4.02 -13.11 1.88
C SER A 31 -4.16 -11.80 1.10
N GLN A 32 -5.22 -11.04 1.36
CA GLN A 32 -5.45 -9.74 0.74
C GLN A 32 -4.44 -8.72 1.26
N VAL A 33 -4.12 -8.72 2.56
CA VAL A 33 -3.07 -7.87 3.14
C VAL A 33 -1.72 -8.13 2.47
N ARG A 34 -1.34 -9.40 2.27
CA ARG A 34 -0.11 -9.77 1.56
C ARG A 34 -0.10 -9.30 0.10
N THR A 35 -1.24 -9.37 -0.56
CA THR A 35 -1.40 -8.90 -1.94
C THR A 35 -1.23 -7.39 -2.01
N LYS A 36 -1.83 -6.63 -1.09
CA LYS A 36 -1.67 -5.18 -0.99
C LYS A 36 -0.24 -4.75 -0.70
N ILE A 37 0.44 -5.44 0.23
CA ILE A 37 1.87 -5.22 0.49
C ILE A 37 2.66 -5.35 -0.82
N ARG A 38 2.43 -6.42 -1.61
CA ARG A 38 3.12 -6.59 -2.90
C ARG A 38 2.80 -5.48 -3.89
N GLN A 39 1.54 -5.08 -4.01
CA GLN A 39 1.12 -3.99 -4.90
C GLN A 39 1.84 -2.68 -4.58
N GLU A 40 1.99 -2.31 -3.29
CA GLU A 40 2.69 -1.09 -2.91
C GLU A 40 4.19 -1.11 -3.24
N PHE A 41 4.85 -2.25 -3.03
CA PHE A 41 6.25 -2.42 -3.43
C PHE A 41 6.41 -2.45 -4.97
N GLU A 42 5.44 -3.01 -5.70
CA GLU A 42 5.45 -3.02 -7.16
C GLU A 42 5.22 -1.64 -7.76
N ARG A 43 4.38 -0.79 -7.14
CA ARG A 43 4.17 0.61 -7.55
C ARG A 43 5.48 1.40 -7.64
N GLN A 44 6.45 1.05 -6.81
CA GLN A 44 7.75 1.74 -6.72
C GLN A 44 8.86 1.04 -7.53
N ARG A 45 8.53 -0.05 -8.25
CA ARG A 45 9.52 -0.91 -8.95
C ARG A 45 10.36 -0.16 -9.99
N PHE A 46 9.77 0.81 -10.67
CA PHE A 46 10.40 1.49 -11.82
C PHE A 46 11.20 2.73 -11.44
N VAL A 47 11.28 3.07 -10.15
CA VAL A 47 12.12 4.17 -9.69
C VAL A 47 13.59 3.82 -9.96
N LYS A 48 14.30 4.68 -10.69
CA LYS A 48 15.72 4.45 -11.05
C LYS A 48 16.66 5.19 -10.10
N ASP A 49 16.31 6.41 -9.72
CA ASP A 49 17.16 7.31 -8.94
C ASP A 49 17.49 6.77 -7.53
N LEU A 50 18.78 6.75 -7.20
CA LEU A 50 19.28 6.25 -5.92
C LEU A 50 18.83 7.08 -4.70
N PRO A 51 18.92 8.43 -4.69
CA PRO A 51 18.48 9.20 -3.52
C PRO A 51 16.98 9.04 -3.27
N LEU A 52 16.17 8.98 -4.33
CA LEU A 52 14.74 8.74 -4.22
C LEU A 52 14.44 7.35 -3.63
N LYS A 53 15.17 6.30 -4.05
CA LYS A 53 15.07 4.96 -3.45
C LYS A 53 15.38 4.97 -1.96
N ASN A 54 16.38 5.72 -1.53
CA ASN A 54 16.75 5.82 -0.11
C ASN A 54 15.60 6.44 0.71
N VAL A 55 15.00 7.52 0.21
CA VAL A 55 13.85 8.15 0.87
C VAL A 55 12.65 7.20 0.92
N LEU A 56 12.37 6.49 -0.18
CA LEU A 56 11.28 5.49 -0.22
C LEU A 56 11.51 4.34 0.76
N TYR A 57 12.75 3.86 0.84
CA TYR A 57 13.14 2.82 1.80
C TYR A 57 12.95 3.29 3.25
N MET A 58 13.40 4.51 3.57
CA MET A 58 13.21 5.10 4.90
C MET A 58 11.72 5.24 5.24
N LYS A 59 10.89 5.72 4.30
CA LYS A 59 9.44 5.81 4.47
C LYS A 59 8.80 4.45 4.72
N ALA A 60 9.17 3.43 3.95
CA ALA A 60 8.70 2.07 4.18
C ALA A 60 9.13 1.50 5.54
N GLN A 61 10.30 1.89 6.06
CA GLN A 61 10.73 1.46 7.38
C GLN A 61 9.94 2.17 8.50
N MET A 62 9.66 3.46 8.36
CA MET A 62 8.84 4.22 9.30
C MET A 62 7.42 3.66 9.37
N GLU A 63 6.80 3.45 8.21
CA GLU A 63 5.48 2.83 8.06
C GLU A 63 5.41 1.45 8.73
N PHE A 64 6.46 0.63 8.58
CA PHE A 64 6.51 -0.68 9.23
C PHE A 64 6.50 -0.58 10.76
N GLN A 65 7.28 0.37 11.31
CA GLN A 65 7.36 0.58 12.76
C GLN A 65 6.01 1.07 13.31
N GLU A 66 5.36 1.99 12.62
CA GLU A 66 4.04 2.51 12.99
C GLU A 66 2.97 1.41 13.05
N LEU A 67 3.03 0.43 12.14
CA LEU A 67 2.09 -0.70 12.10
C LEU A 67 2.39 -1.77 13.16
N VAL A 68 3.67 -2.10 13.38
CA VAL A 68 4.05 -3.13 14.37
C VAL A 68 3.85 -2.64 15.80
N ASN A 69 4.20 -1.38 16.07
CA ASN A 69 4.09 -0.80 17.41
C ASN A 69 2.67 -0.29 17.73
N PHE A 70 1.72 -0.49 16.82
CA PHE A 70 0.33 -0.07 16.98
C PHE A 70 0.18 1.45 17.20
N TRP A 71 0.98 2.25 16.47
CA TRP A 71 0.88 3.71 16.50
C TRP A 71 -0.20 4.23 15.55
N LYS A 72 -0.52 3.49 14.47
CA LYS A 72 -1.69 3.77 13.62
C LYS A 72 -2.97 3.23 14.25
N GLN A 73 -4.11 3.78 13.82
CA GLN A 73 -5.45 3.26 14.08
C GLN A 73 -5.96 2.46 12.87
N GLN A 74 -7.00 1.65 13.10
CA GLN A 74 -7.63 0.83 12.06
C GLN A 74 -8.03 1.63 10.82
N CYS A 75 -8.58 2.84 10.98
CA CYS A 75 -8.97 3.70 9.86
C CYS A 75 -7.81 4.01 8.90
N HIS A 76 -6.62 4.29 9.44
CA HIS A 76 -5.43 4.57 8.62
C HIS A 76 -4.97 3.33 7.84
N VAL A 77 -5.12 2.14 8.43
CA VAL A 77 -4.80 0.88 7.75
C VAL A 77 -5.81 0.59 6.65
N MET A 78 -7.10 0.80 6.93
CA MET A 78 -8.20 0.61 5.98
C MET A 78 -8.10 1.53 4.76
N GLN A 79 -7.47 2.70 4.89
CA GLN A 79 -7.22 3.61 3.77
C GLN A 79 -6.38 2.97 2.64
N TYR A 80 -5.49 2.00 2.93
CA TYR A 80 -4.76 1.26 1.89
C TYR A 80 -5.65 0.24 1.14
N PHE A 81 -6.76 -0.16 1.76
CA PHE A 81 -7.75 -1.08 1.21
C PHE A 81 -8.92 -0.37 0.54
N GLU A 82 -9.13 0.92 0.84
CA GLU A 82 -10.09 1.76 0.11
C GLU A 82 -9.88 1.57 -1.39
N SER A 83 -10.99 1.27 -2.04
CA SER A 83 -10.99 0.56 -3.30
C SER A 83 -10.11 1.25 -4.35
N ILE A 84 -9.21 0.46 -4.93
CA ILE A 84 -8.63 0.74 -6.25
C ILE A 84 -9.76 1.05 -7.26
N ASP A 85 -10.98 0.57 -7.02
CA ASP A 85 -12.17 0.90 -7.80
C ASP A 85 -12.65 2.35 -7.67
N HIS A 86 -12.43 3.09 -6.58
CA HIS A 86 -12.74 4.52 -6.57
C HIS A 86 -11.73 5.30 -7.43
N GLN A 87 -10.45 4.95 -7.35
CA GLN A 87 -9.39 5.53 -8.19
C GLN A 87 -9.54 5.12 -9.68
N ASN A 88 -9.99 3.90 -9.96
CA ASN A 88 -10.24 3.39 -11.32
C ASN A 88 -11.61 3.79 -11.88
N LYS A 89 -12.66 3.98 -11.07
CA LYS A 89 -13.94 4.55 -11.51
C LYS A 89 -13.74 5.95 -12.08
N ILE A 90 -12.87 6.76 -11.45
CA ILE A 90 -12.50 8.09 -11.97
C ILE A 90 -11.77 7.98 -13.32
N LYS A 91 -10.97 6.92 -13.52
CA LYS A 91 -10.17 6.72 -14.73
C LYS A 91 -10.95 6.06 -15.88
N GLY A 92 -11.98 5.27 -15.56
CA GLY A 92 -12.81 4.54 -16.52
C GLY A 92 -14.11 5.26 -16.92
N ASP A 93 -14.41 6.42 -16.33
CA ASP A 93 -15.56 7.21 -16.76
C ASP A 93 -15.37 7.65 -18.22
N SER A 94 -16.29 7.21 -19.09
CA SER A 94 -16.42 7.74 -20.45
C SER A 94 -16.59 9.26 -20.40
N PHE A 95 -16.20 9.97 -21.46
CA PHE A 95 -16.37 11.41 -21.57
C PHE A 95 -17.78 11.87 -21.15
N VAL A 96 -18.81 11.14 -21.58
CA VAL A 96 -20.22 11.38 -21.20
C VAL A 96 -20.44 11.32 -19.69
N GLN A 97 -19.82 10.36 -19.01
CA GLN A 97 -19.98 10.13 -17.58
C GLN A 97 -19.24 11.20 -16.75
N LYS A 98 -18.11 11.71 -17.25
CA LYS A 98 -17.41 12.88 -16.68
C LYS A 98 -18.22 14.17 -16.88
N PHE A 99 -18.77 14.35 -18.08
CA PHE A 99 -19.64 15.48 -18.40
C PHE A 99 -20.91 15.52 -17.52
N LEU A 100 -21.58 14.38 -17.34
CA LEU A 100 -22.76 14.26 -16.45
C LEU A 100 -22.44 14.52 -14.97
N LYS A 101 -21.20 14.29 -14.53
CA LYS A 101 -20.75 14.57 -13.16
C LYS A 101 -20.33 16.04 -12.96
N GLY A 102 -20.38 16.87 -13.99
CA GLY A 102 -20.02 18.29 -13.90
C GLY A 102 -18.52 18.54 -13.67
N ALA A 103 -17.68 17.54 -13.91
CA ALA A 103 -16.24 17.72 -13.91
C ALA A 103 -15.84 18.44 -15.21
N GLN A 104 -15.54 19.73 -15.13
CA GLN A 104 -14.94 20.51 -16.23
C GLN A 104 -13.52 20.02 -16.54
#